data_AF-A0A7X7ZUM3-F1
#
_entry.id   AF-A0A7X7ZUM3-F1
#
_cell.length_a   1.000
_cell.length_b   1.000
_cell.length_c   1.000
_cell.angle_alpha   90.00
_cell.angle_beta   90.00
_cell.angle_gamma   90.00
#
_symmetry.space_group_name_H-M   'P 1'
#
loop_
_entity.id
_entity.type
_entity.pdbx_description
1 polymer ?
#
loop_
_entity_poly.entity_id
_entity_poly.type
_entity_poly.pdbx_seq_one_letter_code
_entity_poly.pdbx_strand_id
1 'polypeptide(L)' 'MIDHRDGVFRLTTRNTSYWFRVTKFGHLEHIHYGPKLKDQPVDGLLLKRTSALL' A
#
# COMPACT_ATOMS: atom_id res chain seq x y z
N MET A 1 -11.18 6.50 7.00
CA MET A 1 -11.23 5.12 7.53
C MET A 1 -9.81 4.64 7.68
N ILE A 2 -9.51 3.97 8.78
CA ILE A 2 -8.21 3.38 9.07
C ILE A 2 -8.46 1.89 9.26
N ASP A 3 -7.70 1.06 8.54
CA ASP A 3 -7.75 -0.40 8.63
C ASP A 3 -6.32 -0.95 8.78
N HIS A 4 -6.17 -2.08 9.48
CA HIS A 4 -4.88 -2.74 9.61
C HIS A 4 -5.04 -4.26 9.54
N ARG A 5 -4.14 -4.92 8.79
CA ARG A 5 -4.13 -6.37 8.65
C ARG A 5 -2.73 -6.85 8.27
N ASP A 6 -2.24 -7.88 8.95
CA ASP A 6 -0.96 -8.55 8.65
C ASP A 6 0.23 -7.58 8.53
N GLY A 7 0.28 -6.57 9.40
CA GLY A 7 1.34 -5.55 9.41
C GLY A 7 1.22 -4.47 8.32
N VAL A 8 0.15 -4.50 7.52
CA VAL A 8 -0.20 -3.47 6.53
C VAL A 8 -1.24 -2.53 7.12
N PHE A 9 -1.00 -1.23 6.94
CA PHE A 9 -1.86 -0.15 7.40
C PHE A 9 -2.46 0.56 6.19
N ARG A 10 -3.76 0.79 6.23
CA ARG A 10 -4.54 1.38 5.13
C ARG A 10 -5.31 2.59 5.65
N LEU A 11 -4.92 3.77 5.18
CA LEU A 11 -5.61 5.01 5.48
C LEU A 11 -6.34 5.47 4.23
N THR A 12 -7.66 5.61 4.34
CA THR A 12 -8.51 6.00 3.23
C THR A 12 -9.31 7.24 3.59
N THR A 13 -9.13 8.30 2.80
CA THR A 13 -9.97 9.50 2.85
C THR A 13 -11.13 9.35 1.87
N ARG A 14 -11.85 10.46 1.59
CA ARG A 14 -12.87 10.47 0.54
C ARG A 14 -12.28 10.08 -0.82
N ASN A 15 -11.09 10.62 -1.14
CA ASN A 15 -10.55 10.60 -2.50
C ASN A 15 -9.13 10.03 -2.61
N THR A 16 -8.48 9.76 -1.47
CA THR A 16 -7.09 9.28 -1.44
C THR A 16 -6.94 8.03 -0.61
N SER A 17 -5.87 7.29 -0.89
CA SER A 17 -5.42 6.16 -0.08
C SER A 17 -3.93 6.28 0.20
N TYR A 18 -3.56 6.01 1.45
CA TYR A 18 -2.19 5.93 1.92
C TYR A 18 -1.97 4.59 2.59
N TRP A 19 -1.10 3.76 2.00
CA TRP A 19 -0.83 2.40 2.44
C TRP A 19 0.66 2.27 2.76
N PHE A 20 0.96 1.69 3.90
CA PHE A 20 2.32 1.36 4.32
C PHE A 20 2.32 0.05 5.10
N ARG A 21 3.48 -0.56 5.27
CA ARG A 21 3.63 -1.74 6.13
C ARG A 21 4.79 -1.61 7.09
N VAL A 22 4.75 -2.41 8.15
CA VAL A 22 5.90 -2.63 9.03
C VAL A 22 6.51 -3.98 8.65
N THR A 23 7.77 -3.97 8.24
CA THR A 23 8.51 -5.19 7.93
C THR A 23 8.82 -5.99 9.20
N LYS A 24 9.22 -7.25 9.06
CA LYS A 24 9.65 -8.10 10.19
C LYS A 24 10.81 -7.52 11.02
N PHE A 25 11.54 -6.57 10.46
CA PHE A 25 12.66 -5.88 11.11
C PHE A 25 12.24 -4.57 11.80
N GLY A 26 10.95 -4.23 11.80
CA GLY A 26 10.42 -3.01 12.40
C GLY A 26 10.55 -1.77 11.50
N HIS A 27 11.09 -1.89 10.28
CA HIS A 27 11.15 -0.77 9.35
C HIS A 27 9.80 -0.51 8.69
N LEU A 28 9.45 0.77 8.55
CA LEU A 28 8.27 1.21 7.84
C LEU A 28 8.57 1.28 6.33
N GLU A 29 7.76 0.61 5.54
CA GLU A 29 7.88 0.56 4.09
C GLU A 29 6.63 1.19 3.46
N HIS A 30 6.87 2.19 2.60
CA HIS A 30 5.82 2.85 1.85
C HIS A 30 5.34 1.96 0.69
N ILE A 31 4.01 1.82 0.55
CA ILE A 31 3.40 1.02 -0.52
C ILE A 31 2.74 1.93 -1.56
N HIS A 32 1.84 2.82 -1.13
CA HIS A 32 1.09 3.69 -2.04
C HIS A 32 0.68 4.99 -1.35
N TYR A 33 0.78 6.09 -2.10
CA TYR A 33 0.09 7.33 -1.78
C TYR A 33 -0.48 7.91 -3.06
N GLY A 34 -1.80 8.10 -3.11
CA GLY A 34 -2.45 8.66 -4.30
C GLY A 34 -3.96 8.49 -4.30
N PRO A 35 -4.58 8.38 -5.50
CA PRO A 35 -6.00 8.17 -5.65
C PRO A 35 -6.52 7.01 -4.80
N LYS A 36 -7.77 7.12 -4.35
CA LYS A 36 -8.42 6.11 -3.54
C LYS A 36 -8.38 4.75 -4.24
N LEU A 37 -7.83 3.76 -3.56
CA LEU A 37 -7.80 2.39 -4.03
C LEU A 37 -9.13 1.70 -3.71
N LYS A 38 -9.50 0.76 -4.57
CA LYS A 38 -10.55 -0.23 -4.25
C LYS A 38 -9.98 -1.23 -3.27
N ASP A 39 -10.84 -2.01 -2.60
CA ASP A 39 -10.34 -3.11 -1.79
C ASP A 39 -9.72 -4.17 -2.70
N GLN A 40 -8.43 -4.42 -2.47
CA GLN A 40 -7.61 -5.29 -3.31
C GLN A 40 -6.46 -5.88 -2.49
N PRO A 41 -5.89 -7.02 -2.93
CA PRO A 41 -4.70 -7.59 -2.31
C PRO A 41 -3.50 -6.63 -2.36
N VAL A 42 -2.72 -6.59 -1.28
CA VAL A 42 -1.53 -5.73 -1.18
C VAL A 42 -0.41 -6.20 -2.10
N ASP A 43 -0.33 -7.49 -2.40
CA ASP A 43 0.73 -8.08 -3.22
C ASP A 43 0.78 -7.50 -4.63
N GLY A 44 -0.40 -7.14 -5.18
CA GLY A 44 -0.49 -6.48 -6.48
C GLY A 44 0.07 -5.05 -6.50
N LEU A 45 0.15 -4.38 -5.35
CA LEU A 45 0.77 -3.06 -5.19
C LEU A 45 2.27 -3.17 -4.89
N LEU A 46 2.68 -4.22 -4.16
CA LEU A 46 4.08 -4.49 -3.84
C LEU A 46 4.88 -4.95 -5.06
N LEU A 47 4.22 -5.61 -6.02
CA LEU A 47 4.82 -5.91 -7.31
C LEU A 47 5.00 -4.59 -8.08
N LYS A 48 6.12 -3.90 -7.84
CA LYS A 48 6.61 -2.84 -8.71
C LYS A 48 6.74 -3.44 -10.10
N ARG A 49 5.81 -3.11 -11.00
CA ARG A 49 6.06 -3.25 -12.43
C ARG A 49 7.20 -2.30 -12.74
N THR A 50 8.43 -2.81 -12.71
CA THR A 50 9.53 -2.15 -13.41
C THR A 50 9.07 -2.12 -14.86
N SER A 51 8.63 -0.96 -15.33
CA SER A 51 8.40 -0.74 -16.76
C SER A 51 9.75 -0.95 -17.43
N ALA A 52 10.06 -2.18 -17.83
CA ALA A 52 11.04 -2.44 -18.85
C ALA A 52 10.42 -1.87 -20.13
N LEU A 53 10.75 -0.63 -20.43
CA LEU A 53 10.72 -0.13 -21.79
C LEU A 53 11.69 -1.04 -22.58
N LEU A 54 11.13 -1.96 -23.35
CA LEU A 54 11.77 -2.53 -24.53
C LEU A 54 11.16 -1.84 -25.75
#